data_AF-A0A417U321-F1
#
_entry.id   AF-A0A417U321-F1
#
_cell.length_a   1.000
_cell.length_b   1.000
_cell.length_c   1.000
_cell.angle_alpha   90.00
_cell.angle_beta   90.00
_cell.angle_gamma   90.00
#
_symmetry.space_group_name_H-M   'P 1'
#
loop_
_entity.id
_entity.type
_entity.pdbx_description
1 polymer ?
#
loop_
_entity_poly.entity_id
_entity_poly.type
_entity_poly.pdbx_seq_one_letter_code
_entity_poly.pdbx_strand_id
1 'polypeptide(L)'
;MKKKFLLISLSVCVLATSIIGCGSTGGTEPDTTTQETEAGDTADTSDQETEVSEDLSADAASAKEMIDTLAINTDAFQPDSAEISEYREPVTLARSLFDNLPEEDQQALDADGTLNLLVQAEARVLNLWIRDTPLDSVEDGGITWIMEERYDAVSEALGEDTAKELVPLYETKFLPYNDLIPGFQEEKRENLKAGQEVDAAILDMDPSDADAVAEVAKMYDNLTDMQQTYVEHYSVLRDALGEKEDFSNIVYSGTRSSVYGLGDTWLLPDEWKQVTDQLQEWYPQTQTTMVWIIGSLSGMGCNLEFTPSSDVDTEALARQYIYFSEPDRENHLSHEEYFKYFDDNNIKVYLQVEPGFADVDTLIDLIMDQYGDHPCIAGIGVDVEWYHGVTEDSGLPVSDALAEKWDKHIKEINPEYRLFLKHYNIRYLPPTYRSDILFVNDSQGFGSPVGDALGTYDENLDDVLGFFPEFKRFADAFPDNDVLYQIGYASDESWFYTMDDPVVLSLGQRLSEVTKQNCGIIWVDFTIKDPKTFPFTQSSEDRIKSANRLLGCLNPDEEEGGLVGKRLAGVSSDPALPRDAVFVEKVREIIDSLTDEEKDALDADRLTYLDFAESAVAE
;
A
#
# COMPACT_ATOMS: atom_id res chain seq x y z
N MET A 1 -3.68 13.47 30.38
CA MET A 1 -3.08 12.23 29.84
C MET A 1 -2.30 12.65 28.62
N LYS A 2 -0.99 12.40 28.61
CA LYS A 2 -0.05 12.99 27.65
C LYS A 2 -0.11 12.19 26.35
N LYS A 3 -0.63 12.77 25.26
CA LYS A 3 -0.45 12.27 23.89
C LYS A 3 0.97 12.62 23.45
N LYS A 4 1.73 11.63 23.00
CA LYS A 4 3.03 11.80 22.35
C LYS A 4 2.73 12.06 20.87
N PHE A 5 3.24 13.16 20.34
CA PHE A 5 3.50 13.31 18.91
C PHE A 5 4.46 12.18 18.50
N LEU A 6 4.04 11.34 17.57
CA LEU A 6 4.92 10.41 16.88
C LEU A 6 5.46 11.14 15.65
N LEU A 7 6.64 11.75 15.77
CA LEU A 7 7.47 12.03 14.60
C LEU A 7 7.96 10.65 14.11
N ILE A 8 7.45 10.19 12.97
CA ILE A 8 8.01 9.03 12.27
C ILE A 8 9.34 9.50 11.68
N SER A 9 10.44 9.02 12.27
CA SER A 9 11.79 9.37 11.87
C SER A 9 12.17 8.53 10.64
N LEU A 10 12.31 9.18 9.48
CA LEU A 10 12.97 8.64 8.30
C LEU A 10 14.36 8.08 8.67
N SER A 11 14.57 6.78 8.53
CA SER A 11 15.92 6.19 8.54
C SER A 11 16.46 6.18 7.12
N VAL A 12 17.08 7.28 6.70
CA VAL A 12 17.91 7.34 5.49
C VAL A 12 19.32 6.87 5.87
N CYS A 13 19.69 5.66 5.46
CA CYS A 13 21.06 5.15 5.55
C CYS A 13 21.98 5.87 4.54
N VAL A 14 22.60 6.98 4.93
CA VAL A 14 23.70 7.60 4.17
C VAL A 14 25.04 7.00 4.60
N LEU A 15 25.60 6.11 3.78
CA LEU A 15 26.98 5.64 3.89
C LEU A 15 27.93 6.67 3.24
N ALA A 16 28.50 7.56 4.05
CA ALA A 16 29.53 8.49 3.61
C ALA A 16 30.94 7.87 3.72
N THR A 17 31.48 7.43 2.58
CA THR A 17 32.86 6.92 2.45
C THR A 17 33.85 8.09 2.47
N SER A 18 34.60 8.24 3.57
CA SER A 18 35.67 9.24 3.71
C SER A 18 36.98 8.72 3.10
N ILE A 19 37.51 9.42 2.08
CA ILE A 19 38.89 9.23 1.59
C ILE A 19 39.78 10.37 2.10
N ILE A 20 40.88 9.96 2.73
CA ILE A 20 41.98 10.75 3.29
C ILE A 20 42.83 11.41 2.18
N GLY A 21 43.29 12.65 2.41
CA GLY A 21 44.21 13.34 1.49
C GLY A 21 44.91 14.60 2.02
N CYS A 22 45.72 14.46 3.07
CA CYS A 22 47.01 15.12 3.37
C CYS A 22 47.38 16.52 2.78
N GLY A 23 47.81 17.45 3.64
CA GLY A 23 49.01 18.28 3.39
C GLY A 23 48.97 19.79 3.69
N SER A 24 49.51 20.19 4.85
CA SER A 24 50.39 21.35 5.22
C SER A 24 50.43 22.62 4.33
N THR A 25 50.56 23.87 4.80
CA THR A 25 51.50 24.48 5.78
C THR A 25 51.19 25.98 5.98
N GLY A 26 51.40 26.51 7.20
CA GLY A 26 51.92 27.86 7.54
C GLY A 26 51.07 29.09 7.21
N GLY A 27 50.97 30.17 7.99
CA GLY A 27 51.64 30.63 9.21
C GLY A 27 51.36 32.14 9.40
N THR A 28 51.65 32.64 10.60
CA THR A 28 51.85 34.06 10.99
C THR A 28 50.64 35.02 11.13
N GLU A 29 50.24 35.20 12.40
CA GLU A 29 49.93 36.46 13.12
C GLU A 29 51.03 37.55 12.96
N PRO A 30 50.93 38.82 13.48
CA PRO A 30 50.05 39.33 14.57
C PRO A 30 49.51 40.79 14.44
N ASP A 31 48.72 41.16 15.46
CA ASP A 31 48.69 42.44 16.21
C ASP A 31 48.21 43.74 15.55
N THR A 32 47.21 44.37 16.18
CA THR A 32 47.50 45.49 17.10
C THR A 32 46.31 45.87 17.98
N THR A 33 46.66 46.09 19.25
CA THR A 33 45.87 46.52 20.40
C THR A 33 45.73 48.05 20.45
N THR A 34 44.61 48.59 20.94
CA THR A 34 44.52 49.74 21.89
C THR A 34 43.03 50.02 22.23
N GLN A 35 42.55 49.66 23.41
CA GLN A 35 42.55 50.37 24.72
C GLN A 35 41.50 51.48 24.88
N GLU A 36 40.43 51.12 25.60
CA GLU A 36 39.72 51.78 26.71
C GLU A 36 39.35 53.29 26.65
N THR A 37 38.07 53.56 26.92
CA THR A 37 37.65 54.56 27.93
C THR A 37 36.23 54.28 28.43
N GLU A 38 36.04 54.42 29.74
CA GLU A 38 34.87 54.04 30.54
C GLU A 38 33.72 55.07 30.55
N ALA A 39 32.52 54.51 30.75
CA ALA A 39 31.39 54.91 31.60
C ALA A 39 30.62 56.23 31.37
N GLY A 40 29.31 56.06 31.16
CA GLY A 40 28.27 57.09 31.31
C GLY A 40 26.88 56.46 31.25
N ASP A 41 26.35 56.15 32.43
CA ASP A 41 25.04 55.55 32.72
C ASP A 41 23.89 56.55 32.48
N THR A 42 22.90 56.19 31.67
CA THR A 42 21.50 56.65 31.80
C THR A 42 20.57 55.63 31.15
N ALA A 43 19.79 54.95 31.99
CA ALA A 43 18.59 54.23 31.60
C ALA A 43 17.59 55.19 30.93
N ASP A 44 17.19 54.87 29.71
CA ASP A 44 15.94 55.36 29.12
C ASP A 44 15.20 54.16 28.55
N THR A 45 13.99 53.97 29.08
CA THR A 45 13.03 52.97 28.68
C THR A 45 12.35 53.45 27.40
N SER A 46 12.63 52.79 26.28
CA SER A 46 11.80 52.89 25.09
C SER A 46 11.75 51.54 24.42
N ASP A 47 10.53 51.07 24.20
CA ASP A 47 10.16 49.96 23.34
C ASP A 47 11.10 49.84 22.14
N GLN A 48 11.89 48.77 22.11
CA GLN A 48 12.37 48.23 20.85
C GLN A 48 11.51 47.00 20.59
N GLU A 49 10.47 47.24 19.79
CA GLU A 49 10.00 46.25 18.83
C GLU A 49 11.25 45.60 18.21
N THR A 50 11.46 44.32 18.53
CA THR A 50 12.30 43.47 17.71
C THR A 50 11.65 43.40 16.33
N GLU A 51 12.10 44.27 15.42
CA GLU A 51 11.98 44.02 13.99
C GLU A 51 12.69 42.70 13.70
N VAL A 52 11.92 41.62 13.63
CA VAL A 52 12.35 40.39 12.96
C VAL A 52 12.15 40.66 11.47
N SER A 53 13.15 41.22 10.82
CA SER A 53 13.25 41.12 9.36
C SER A 53 13.97 39.81 9.05
N GLU A 54 13.22 38.71 9.03
CA GLU A 54 13.73 37.46 8.44
C GLU A 54 13.40 37.52 6.95
N ASP A 55 14.45 37.71 6.13
CA ASP A 55 14.34 37.49 4.69
C ASP A 55 14.01 36.00 4.50
N LEU A 56 12.75 35.68 4.20
CA LEU A 56 12.32 34.33 3.85
C LEU A 56 13.25 33.73 2.79
N SER A 57 13.53 32.43 2.88
CA SER A 57 14.19 31.73 1.78
C SER A 57 13.38 31.83 0.48
N ALA A 58 14.02 31.60 -0.66
CA ALA A 58 13.32 31.61 -1.96
C ALA A 58 12.19 30.56 -2.00
N ASP A 59 12.41 29.41 -1.38
CA ASP A 59 11.43 28.33 -1.29
C ASP A 59 10.26 28.73 -0.38
N ALA A 60 10.55 29.39 0.76
CA ALA A 60 9.51 29.89 1.65
C ALA A 60 8.68 31.02 1.02
N ALA A 61 9.30 31.92 0.26
CA ALA A 61 8.60 32.94 -0.52
C ALA A 61 7.68 32.32 -1.59
N SER A 62 8.14 31.26 -2.25
CA SER A 62 7.34 30.52 -3.25
C SER A 62 6.17 29.77 -2.60
N ALA A 63 6.40 29.10 -1.46
CA ALA A 63 5.34 28.42 -0.72
C ALA A 63 4.28 29.41 -0.24
N LYS A 64 4.70 30.58 0.27
CA LYS A 64 3.80 31.66 0.66
C LYS A 64 2.95 32.15 -0.51
N GLU A 65 3.56 32.44 -1.66
CA GLU A 65 2.83 32.88 -2.85
C GLU A 65 1.77 31.85 -3.28
N MET A 66 2.11 30.57 -3.24
CA MET A 66 1.17 29.50 -3.53
C MET A 66 -0.01 29.49 -2.54
N ILE A 67 0.26 29.54 -1.24
CA ILE A 67 -0.76 29.52 -0.19
C ILE A 67 -1.69 30.75 -0.29
N ASP A 68 -1.13 31.94 -0.47
CA ASP A 68 -1.87 33.20 -0.56
C ASP A 68 -2.79 33.26 -1.79
N THR A 69 -2.48 32.48 -2.84
CA THR A 69 -3.21 32.46 -4.11
C THR A 69 -4.15 31.25 -4.28
N LEU A 70 -4.23 30.36 -3.28
CA LEU A 70 -5.16 29.23 -3.31
C LEU A 70 -6.60 29.73 -3.51
N ALA A 71 -7.23 29.31 -4.62
CA ALA A 71 -8.57 29.76 -5.00
C ALA A 71 -9.63 29.46 -3.92
N ILE A 72 -9.45 28.38 -3.16
CA ILE A 72 -10.32 27.97 -2.05
C ILE A 72 -10.34 28.97 -0.88
N ASN A 73 -9.34 29.87 -0.82
CA ASN A 73 -9.27 30.93 0.20
C ASN A 73 -9.95 32.24 -0.21
N THR A 74 -10.57 32.28 -1.40
CA THR A 74 -11.19 33.50 -1.92
C THR A 74 -12.70 33.51 -1.70
N ASP A 75 -13.31 34.69 -1.69
CA ASP A 75 -14.77 34.86 -1.64
C ASP A 75 -15.51 34.21 -2.84
N ALA A 76 -14.77 33.81 -3.88
CA ALA A 76 -15.31 33.12 -5.03
C ALA A 76 -15.55 31.62 -4.78
N PHE A 77 -14.97 31.03 -3.73
CA PHE A 77 -15.18 29.62 -3.40
C PHE A 77 -16.65 29.36 -3.05
N GLN A 78 -17.26 28.37 -3.72
CA GLN A 78 -18.65 27.96 -3.50
C GLN A 78 -18.68 26.46 -3.18
N PRO A 79 -18.80 26.06 -1.91
CA PRO A 79 -18.65 24.66 -1.51
C PRO A 79 -19.72 23.74 -2.10
N ASP A 80 -20.89 24.25 -2.48
CA ASP A 80 -21.97 23.43 -3.03
C ASP A 80 -21.78 23.05 -4.50
N SER A 81 -20.91 23.75 -5.23
CA SER A 81 -20.64 23.52 -6.66
C SER A 81 -19.17 23.26 -6.99
N ALA A 82 -18.31 23.28 -5.98
CA ALA A 82 -16.88 23.04 -6.14
C ALA A 82 -16.62 21.57 -6.48
N GLU A 83 -15.82 21.31 -7.51
CA GLU A 83 -15.26 19.99 -7.80
C GLU A 83 -14.04 19.78 -6.91
N ILE A 84 -14.03 18.73 -6.08
CA ILE A 84 -12.96 18.53 -5.09
C ILE A 84 -11.56 18.45 -5.71
N SER A 85 -11.44 17.84 -6.89
CA SER A 85 -10.16 17.70 -7.61
C SER A 85 -9.55 19.05 -8.00
N GLU A 86 -10.33 20.12 -8.18
CA GLU A 86 -9.80 21.44 -8.52
C GLU A 86 -9.03 22.11 -7.37
N TYR A 87 -9.26 21.67 -6.12
CA TYR A 87 -8.74 22.34 -4.93
C TYR A 87 -7.83 21.45 -4.09
N ARG A 88 -8.12 20.15 -4.03
CA ARG A 88 -7.43 19.21 -3.15
C ARG A 88 -5.95 19.08 -3.49
N GLU A 89 -5.62 18.90 -4.76
CA GLU A 89 -4.23 18.73 -5.23
C GLU A 89 -3.33 19.96 -4.94
N PRO A 90 -3.72 21.20 -5.28
CA PRO A 90 -2.96 22.39 -4.90
C PRO A 90 -2.77 22.55 -3.39
N VAL A 91 -3.79 22.25 -2.59
CA VAL A 91 -3.71 22.37 -1.12
C VAL A 91 -2.72 21.35 -0.55
N THR A 92 -2.79 20.10 -0.99
CA THR A 92 -1.84 19.05 -0.58
C THR A 92 -0.41 19.38 -0.98
N LEU A 93 -0.20 19.92 -2.18
CA LEU A 93 1.13 20.37 -2.62
C LEU A 93 1.64 21.55 -1.78
N ALA A 94 0.78 22.54 -1.48
CA ALA A 94 1.15 23.66 -0.62
C ALA A 94 1.55 23.21 0.79
N ARG A 95 0.85 22.23 1.36
CA ARG A 95 1.22 21.59 2.63
C ARG A 95 2.58 20.90 2.56
N SER A 96 2.79 20.05 1.55
CA SER A 96 4.06 19.35 1.41
C SER A 96 5.24 20.31 1.20
N LEU A 97 5.05 21.41 0.45
CA LEU A 97 6.06 22.46 0.31
C LEU A 97 6.35 23.15 1.64
N PHE A 98 5.31 23.49 2.42
CA PHE A 98 5.46 24.10 3.74
C PHE A 98 6.24 23.19 4.71
N ASP A 99 5.87 21.91 4.79
CA ASP A 99 6.48 20.96 5.73
C ASP A 99 7.96 20.67 5.42
N ASN A 100 8.38 20.85 4.16
CA ASN A 100 9.77 20.70 3.73
C ASN A 100 10.63 21.97 3.93
N LEU A 101 10.04 23.09 4.38
CA LEU A 101 10.81 24.30 4.67
C LEU A 101 11.68 24.13 5.94
N PRO A 102 12.81 24.85 6.06
CA PRO A 102 13.52 24.98 7.33
C PRO A 102 12.60 25.48 8.46
N GLU A 103 12.88 25.04 9.70
CA GLU A 103 12.05 25.38 10.87
C GLU A 103 11.89 26.91 11.07
N GLU A 104 12.94 27.68 10.77
CA GLU A 104 12.93 29.16 10.84
C GLU A 104 11.92 29.78 9.85
N ASP A 105 11.88 29.30 8.61
CA ASP A 105 10.92 29.77 7.60
C ASP A 105 9.48 29.38 7.97
N GLN A 106 9.27 28.16 8.49
CA GLN A 106 7.95 27.72 8.96
C GLN A 106 7.44 28.64 10.09
N GLN A 107 8.29 28.97 11.05
CA GLN A 107 7.96 29.90 12.16
C GLN A 107 7.65 31.31 11.66
N ALA A 108 8.41 31.82 10.69
CA ALA A 108 8.16 33.12 10.08
C ALA A 108 6.81 33.16 9.34
N LEU A 109 6.49 32.12 8.57
CA LEU A 109 5.23 32.01 7.84
C LEU A 109 4.02 31.80 8.76
N ASP A 110 4.20 31.09 9.88
CA ASP A 110 3.17 30.98 10.92
C ASP A 110 2.91 32.35 11.57
N ALA A 111 3.96 33.10 11.93
CA ALA A 111 3.84 34.42 12.55
C ALA A 111 3.12 35.46 11.65
N ASP A 112 3.26 35.36 10.33
CA ASP A 112 2.53 36.20 9.34
C ASP A 112 1.10 35.69 9.04
N GLY A 113 0.69 34.57 9.63
CA GLY A 113 -0.64 33.97 9.43
C GLY A 113 -0.81 33.18 8.14
N THR A 114 0.28 32.93 7.40
CA THR A 114 0.26 32.13 6.16
C THR A 114 -0.11 30.67 6.48
N LEU A 115 0.42 30.10 7.56
CA LEU A 115 0.03 28.77 8.01
C LEU A 115 -1.48 28.69 8.33
N ASN A 116 -2.04 29.74 8.96
CA ASN A 116 -3.47 29.79 9.25
C ASN A 116 -4.32 29.74 7.96
N LEU A 117 -3.91 30.45 6.90
CA LEU A 117 -4.58 30.40 5.59
C LEU A 117 -4.51 29.02 4.94
N LEU A 118 -3.37 28.33 5.08
CA LEU A 118 -3.22 26.96 4.60
C LEU A 118 -4.16 26.00 5.35
N VAL A 119 -4.23 26.07 6.69
CA VAL A 119 -5.12 25.21 7.48
C VAL A 119 -6.60 25.49 7.18
N GLN A 120 -6.98 26.75 6.90
CA GLN A 120 -8.34 27.05 6.44
C GLN A 120 -8.66 26.42 5.08
N ALA A 121 -7.69 26.38 4.16
CA ALA A 121 -7.84 25.70 2.88
C ALA A 121 -8.01 24.18 3.07
N GLU A 122 -7.20 23.57 3.93
CA GLU A 122 -7.30 22.16 4.30
C GLU A 122 -8.65 21.80 4.90
N ALA A 123 -9.17 22.65 5.81
CA ALA A 123 -10.51 22.49 6.38
C ALA A 123 -11.59 22.49 5.29
N ARG A 124 -11.54 23.44 4.35
CA ARG A 124 -12.51 23.50 3.24
C ARG A 124 -12.41 22.30 2.31
N VAL A 125 -11.20 21.81 2.02
CA VAL A 125 -10.98 20.56 1.27
C VAL A 125 -11.55 19.36 2.01
N LEU A 126 -11.29 19.24 3.32
CA LEU A 126 -11.86 18.18 4.15
C LEU A 126 -13.39 18.17 4.11
N ASN A 127 -14.02 19.35 4.14
CA ASN A 127 -15.47 19.46 4.00
C ASN A 127 -15.97 18.93 2.65
N LEU A 128 -15.29 19.25 1.54
CA LEU A 128 -15.61 18.69 0.22
C LEU A 128 -15.40 17.17 0.20
N TRP A 129 -14.36 16.68 0.88
CA TRP A 129 -14.10 15.24 0.94
C TRP A 129 -15.22 14.51 1.69
N ILE A 130 -15.63 15.01 2.86
CA ILE A 130 -16.77 14.46 3.59
C ILE A 130 -18.04 14.54 2.73
N ARG A 131 -18.25 15.61 1.95
CA ARG A 131 -19.40 15.74 1.04
C ARG A 131 -19.46 14.61 0.01
N ASP A 132 -18.34 14.34 -0.65
CA ASP A 132 -18.27 13.48 -1.84
C ASP A 132 -18.07 12.00 -1.51
N THR A 133 -17.53 11.67 -0.35
CA THR A 133 -17.36 10.27 0.07
C THR A 133 -18.70 9.65 0.46
N PRO A 134 -19.12 8.54 -0.18
CA PRO A 134 -20.20 7.71 0.33
C PRO A 134 -19.74 7.04 1.63
N LEU A 135 -20.47 7.29 2.72
CA LEU A 135 -20.20 6.71 4.04
C LEU A 135 -21.34 5.74 4.36
N ASP A 136 -21.17 4.49 3.92
CA ASP A 136 -22.25 3.50 3.92
C ASP A 136 -21.82 2.09 4.33
N SER A 137 -20.60 1.93 4.87
CA SER A 137 -20.07 0.61 5.23
C SER A 137 -18.89 0.66 6.22
N VAL A 138 -18.65 -0.40 7.02
CA VAL A 138 -17.56 -0.43 8.03
C VAL A 138 -16.17 -0.37 7.44
N GLU A 139 -16.02 -0.82 6.20
CA GLU A 139 -14.79 -0.85 5.42
C GLU A 139 -14.31 0.53 4.99
N ASP A 140 -15.17 1.55 5.18
CA ASP A 140 -14.77 2.95 5.12
C ASP A 140 -13.91 3.34 6.35
N GLY A 141 -13.61 2.42 7.28
CA GLY A 141 -12.80 2.60 8.48
C GLY A 141 -11.51 3.39 8.24
N GLY A 142 -10.67 2.94 7.30
CA GLY A 142 -9.40 3.64 6.98
C GLY A 142 -9.61 5.09 6.53
N ILE A 143 -10.55 5.33 5.59
CA ILE A 143 -10.82 6.70 5.12
C ILE A 143 -11.49 7.56 6.19
N THR A 144 -12.29 6.97 7.08
CA THR A 144 -12.95 7.69 8.18
C THR A 144 -11.97 8.09 9.28
N TRP A 145 -10.98 7.25 9.58
CA TRP A 145 -9.89 7.59 10.48
C TRP A 145 -9.09 8.79 9.97
N ILE A 146 -8.74 8.80 8.68
CA ILE A 146 -8.06 9.96 8.05
C ILE A 146 -8.91 11.24 8.16
N MET A 147 -10.23 11.15 7.95
CA MET A 147 -11.12 12.30 8.09
C MET A 147 -11.18 12.83 9.52
N GLU A 148 -11.22 11.93 10.51
CA GLU A 148 -11.23 12.28 11.92
C GLU A 148 -9.91 12.95 12.35
N GLU A 149 -8.76 12.36 11.99
CA GLU A 149 -7.44 12.94 12.29
C GLU A 149 -7.27 14.33 11.67
N ARG A 150 -7.69 14.50 10.41
CA ARG A 150 -7.62 15.81 9.74
C ARG A 150 -8.54 16.84 10.40
N TYR A 151 -9.73 16.45 10.85
CA TYR A 151 -10.61 17.35 11.57
C TYR A 151 -10.02 17.76 12.93
N ASP A 152 -9.43 16.81 13.66
CA ASP A 152 -8.75 17.07 14.94
C ASP A 152 -7.58 18.04 14.75
N ALA A 153 -6.75 17.84 13.72
CA ALA A 153 -5.64 18.75 13.39
C ALA A 153 -6.12 20.16 13.05
N VAL A 154 -7.19 20.29 12.24
CA VAL A 154 -7.82 21.58 11.91
C VAL A 154 -8.37 22.27 13.18
N SER A 155 -9.04 21.51 14.05
CA SER A 155 -9.63 22.00 15.29
C SER A 155 -8.56 22.47 16.29
N GLU A 156 -7.45 21.74 16.41
CA GLU A 156 -6.31 22.13 17.24
C GLU A 156 -5.67 23.43 16.73
N ALA A 157 -5.51 23.58 15.42
CA ALA A 157 -4.84 24.73 14.80
C ALA A 157 -5.71 26.00 14.72
N LEU A 158 -7.00 25.88 14.39
CA LEU A 158 -7.90 27.02 14.16
C LEU A 158 -8.88 27.31 15.33
N GLY A 159 -8.98 26.37 16.27
CA GLY A 159 -10.00 26.36 17.30
C GLY A 159 -11.31 25.73 16.84
N GLU A 160 -12.01 25.10 17.78
CA GLU A 160 -13.23 24.30 17.54
C GLU A 160 -14.34 25.08 16.83
N ASP A 161 -14.59 26.34 17.21
CA ASP A 161 -15.64 27.17 16.61
C ASP A 161 -15.36 27.43 15.11
N THR A 162 -14.10 27.73 14.77
CA THR A 162 -13.67 27.97 13.38
C THR A 162 -13.72 26.68 12.56
N ALA A 163 -13.26 25.57 13.13
CA ALA A 163 -13.30 24.27 12.46
C ALA A 163 -14.74 23.85 12.11
N LYS A 164 -15.69 24.06 13.03
CA LYS A 164 -17.12 23.81 12.77
C LYS A 164 -17.71 24.68 11.67
N GLU A 165 -17.28 25.93 11.59
CA GLU A 165 -17.72 26.83 10.52
C GLU A 165 -17.19 26.38 9.14
N LEU A 166 -15.94 25.92 9.08
CA LEU A 166 -15.29 25.52 7.83
C LEU A 166 -15.60 24.08 7.39
N VAL A 167 -15.91 23.20 8.34
CA VAL A 167 -16.22 21.77 8.12
C VAL A 167 -17.59 21.39 8.68
N PRO A 168 -18.69 22.06 8.28
CA PRO A 168 -20.02 21.80 8.81
C PRO A 168 -20.53 20.37 8.56
N LEU A 169 -19.99 19.68 7.55
CA LEU A 169 -20.35 18.29 7.24
C LEU A 169 -19.75 17.28 8.22
N TYR A 170 -18.75 17.66 9.03
CA TYR A 170 -18.25 16.79 10.07
C TYR A 170 -19.35 16.46 11.09
N GLU A 171 -20.02 17.46 11.65
CA GLU A 171 -21.11 17.21 12.60
C GLU A 171 -22.39 16.67 11.95
N THR A 172 -22.68 17.06 10.70
CA THR A 172 -23.98 16.78 10.07
C THR A 172 -24.01 15.53 9.20
N LYS A 173 -22.84 15.01 8.77
CA LYS A 173 -22.71 13.80 7.95
C LYS A 173 -21.75 12.78 8.56
N PHE A 174 -20.56 13.19 8.99
CA PHE A 174 -19.54 12.26 9.49
C PHE A 174 -19.87 11.68 10.88
N LEU A 175 -20.19 12.52 11.88
CA LEU A 175 -20.55 12.02 13.21
C LEU A 175 -21.78 11.09 13.20
N PRO A 176 -22.86 11.37 12.46
CA PRO A 176 -23.97 10.43 12.31
C PRO A 176 -23.59 9.09 11.66
N TYR A 177 -22.55 9.05 10.84
CA TYR A 177 -22.03 7.80 10.29
C TYR A 177 -21.36 6.95 11.38
N ASN A 178 -20.66 7.57 12.34
CA ASN A 178 -20.06 6.83 13.47
C ASN A 178 -21.12 6.09 14.31
N ASP A 179 -22.36 6.57 14.34
CA ASP A 179 -23.49 5.88 14.97
C ASP A 179 -23.93 4.60 14.22
N LEU A 180 -23.51 4.42 12.95
CA LEU A 180 -23.81 3.24 12.13
C LEU A 180 -22.78 2.11 12.30
N ILE A 181 -21.54 2.44 12.70
CA ILE A 181 -20.42 1.49 12.84
C ILE A 181 -20.82 0.24 13.65
N PRO A 182 -21.49 0.35 14.83
CA PRO A 182 -21.87 -0.84 15.60
C PRO A 182 -22.81 -1.79 14.84
N GLY A 183 -23.67 -1.24 13.96
CA GLY A 183 -24.59 -2.03 13.13
C GLY A 183 -23.86 -2.80 12.03
N PHE A 184 -22.88 -2.18 11.38
CA PHE A 184 -22.04 -2.86 10.40
C PHE A 184 -21.17 -3.95 11.03
N GLN A 185 -20.60 -3.68 12.22
CA GLN A 185 -19.87 -4.69 12.98
C GLN A 185 -20.78 -5.87 13.39
N GLU A 186 -22.06 -5.61 13.71
CA GLU A 186 -23.04 -6.67 13.98
C GLU A 186 -23.33 -7.52 12.73
N GLU A 187 -23.58 -6.88 11.58
CA GLU A 187 -23.77 -7.57 10.31
C GLU A 187 -22.58 -8.47 9.96
N LYS A 188 -21.35 -7.97 10.14
CA LYS A 188 -20.13 -8.75 9.92
C LYS A 188 -20.05 -9.97 10.85
N ARG A 189 -20.33 -9.81 12.14
CA ARG A 189 -20.38 -10.94 13.09
C ARG A 189 -21.44 -11.97 12.69
N GLU A 190 -22.60 -11.53 12.22
CA GLU A 190 -23.65 -12.42 11.72
C GLU A 190 -23.19 -13.17 10.48
N ASN A 191 -22.49 -12.50 9.56
CA ASN A 191 -21.95 -13.12 8.35
C ASN A 191 -20.86 -14.16 8.66
N LEU A 192 -19.87 -13.79 9.49
CA LEU A 192 -18.82 -14.69 9.95
C LEU A 192 -19.43 -15.92 10.64
N LYS A 193 -20.37 -15.71 11.55
CA LYS A 193 -21.03 -16.80 12.27
C LYS A 193 -21.77 -17.74 11.31
N ALA A 194 -22.51 -17.20 10.32
CA ALA A 194 -23.21 -18.02 9.35
C ALA A 194 -22.24 -18.87 8.50
N GLY A 195 -21.10 -18.30 8.09
CA GLY A 195 -20.04 -19.03 7.40
C GLY A 195 -19.44 -20.14 8.28
N GLN A 196 -19.08 -19.82 9.53
CA GLN A 196 -18.51 -20.76 10.48
C GLN A 196 -19.45 -21.93 10.84
N GLU A 197 -20.77 -21.70 10.88
CA GLU A 197 -21.75 -22.76 11.10
C GLU A 197 -21.74 -23.79 9.95
N VAL A 198 -21.56 -23.33 8.71
CA VAL A 198 -21.42 -24.21 7.53
C VAL A 198 -20.04 -24.85 7.49
N ASP A 199 -18.99 -24.10 7.80
CA ASP A 199 -17.61 -24.60 7.84
C ASP A 199 -17.45 -25.76 8.83
N ALA A 200 -18.00 -25.60 10.04
CA ALA A 200 -18.03 -26.68 11.02
C ALA A 200 -18.79 -27.92 10.51
N ALA A 201 -19.90 -27.72 9.79
CA ALA A 201 -20.66 -28.82 9.19
C ALA A 201 -19.87 -29.54 8.07
N ILE A 202 -19.04 -28.81 7.31
CA ILE A 202 -18.12 -29.39 6.32
C ILE A 202 -17.07 -30.25 7.01
N LEU A 203 -16.46 -29.77 8.10
CA LEU A 203 -15.43 -30.51 8.84
C LEU A 203 -15.97 -31.77 9.54
N ASP A 204 -17.24 -31.76 9.96
CA ASP A 204 -17.91 -32.91 10.59
C ASP A 204 -18.52 -33.91 9.58
N MET A 205 -18.59 -33.54 8.30
CA MET A 205 -19.21 -34.33 7.24
C MET A 205 -18.41 -35.60 6.90
N ASP A 206 -19.10 -36.73 6.68
CA ASP A 206 -18.48 -37.88 5.99
C ASP A 206 -18.55 -37.65 4.47
N PRO A 207 -17.42 -37.38 3.79
CA PRO A 207 -17.42 -37.09 2.36
C PRO A 207 -17.82 -38.29 1.50
N SER A 208 -17.92 -39.49 2.08
CA SER A 208 -18.39 -40.70 1.39
C SER A 208 -19.89 -40.94 1.53
N ASP A 209 -20.59 -40.20 2.40
CA ASP A 209 -22.03 -40.26 2.59
C ASP A 209 -22.73 -39.19 1.75
N ALA A 210 -23.35 -39.61 0.64
CA ALA A 210 -24.03 -38.72 -0.29
C ALA A 210 -25.20 -37.94 0.34
N ASP A 211 -25.86 -38.47 1.38
CA ASP A 211 -26.95 -37.76 2.05
C ASP A 211 -26.38 -36.65 2.95
N ALA A 212 -25.25 -36.90 3.62
CA ALA A 212 -24.55 -35.89 4.43
C ALA A 212 -23.99 -34.75 3.54
N VAL A 213 -23.35 -35.11 2.41
CA VAL A 213 -22.84 -34.14 1.43
C VAL A 213 -23.96 -33.25 0.90
N ALA A 214 -25.11 -33.84 0.54
CA ALA A 214 -26.25 -33.07 0.05
C ALA A 214 -26.87 -32.15 1.11
N GLU A 215 -26.83 -32.53 2.39
CA GLU A 215 -27.30 -31.69 3.49
C GLU A 215 -26.40 -30.46 3.68
N VAL A 216 -25.08 -30.66 3.73
CA VAL A 216 -24.10 -29.56 3.89
C VAL A 216 -24.09 -28.65 2.66
N ALA A 217 -24.15 -29.21 1.45
CA ALA A 217 -24.27 -28.42 0.23
C ALA A 217 -25.50 -27.49 0.25
N LYS A 218 -26.64 -28.01 0.73
CA LYS A 218 -27.84 -27.20 0.90
C LYS A 218 -27.66 -26.11 1.96
N MET A 219 -26.89 -26.35 3.02
CA MET A 219 -26.57 -25.30 4.01
C MET A 219 -25.78 -24.17 3.35
N TYR A 220 -24.75 -24.52 2.59
CA TYR A 220 -23.94 -23.57 1.82
C TYR A 220 -24.77 -22.77 0.80
N ASP A 221 -25.66 -23.44 0.05
CA ASP A 221 -26.54 -22.79 -0.93
C ASP A 221 -27.56 -21.81 -0.32
N ASN A 222 -27.82 -21.91 0.99
CA ASN A 222 -28.71 -20.98 1.69
C ASN A 222 -27.98 -19.74 2.23
N LEU A 223 -26.64 -19.73 2.20
CA LEU A 223 -25.86 -18.55 2.56
C LEU A 223 -26.01 -17.47 1.48
N THR A 224 -25.87 -16.21 1.88
CA THR A 224 -25.67 -15.13 0.90
C THR A 224 -24.30 -15.24 0.24
N ASP A 225 -24.10 -14.63 -0.93
CA ASP A 225 -22.79 -14.59 -1.60
C ASP A 225 -21.67 -14.08 -0.67
N MET A 226 -21.96 -13.09 0.20
CA MET A 226 -21.00 -12.58 1.18
C MET A 226 -20.76 -13.58 2.31
N GLN A 227 -21.79 -14.26 2.82
CA GLN A 227 -21.60 -15.29 3.84
C GLN A 227 -20.78 -16.48 3.34
N GLN A 228 -20.87 -16.80 2.04
CA GLN A 228 -20.07 -17.86 1.43
C GLN A 228 -18.57 -17.60 1.48
N THR A 229 -18.10 -16.34 1.57
CA THR A 229 -16.66 -16.04 1.70
C THR A 229 -16.11 -16.38 3.08
N TYR A 230 -16.97 -16.49 4.09
CA TYR A 230 -16.61 -16.88 5.45
C TYR A 230 -16.56 -18.40 5.65
N VAL A 231 -16.82 -19.19 4.61
CA VAL A 231 -16.64 -20.64 4.63
C VAL A 231 -15.22 -20.94 4.16
N GLU A 232 -14.36 -21.35 5.08
CA GLU A 232 -12.93 -21.53 4.81
C GLU A 232 -12.65 -22.83 4.04
N HIS A 233 -13.26 -23.93 4.47
CA HIS A 233 -13.00 -25.28 3.97
C HIS A 233 -13.93 -25.67 2.81
N TYR A 234 -14.37 -24.71 2.00
CA TYR A 234 -15.29 -24.98 0.88
C TYR A 234 -14.71 -26.01 -0.12
N SER A 235 -13.40 -26.06 -0.31
CA SER A 235 -12.72 -27.04 -1.16
C SER A 235 -13.11 -28.49 -0.81
N VAL A 236 -13.25 -28.81 0.49
CA VAL A 236 -13.65 -30.13 0.97
C VAL A 236 -15.07 -30.50 0.52
N LEU A 237 -16.01 -29.54 0.59
CA LEU A 237 -17.38 -29.74 0.14
C LEU A 237 -17.46 -29.90 -1.38
N ARG A 238 -16.78 -29.04 -2.12
CA ARG A 238 -16.69 -29.10 -3.59
C ARG A 238 -16.16 -30.46 -4.07
N ASP A 239 -15.08 -30.93 -3.46
CA ASP A 239 -14.46 -32.21 -3.80
C ASP A 239 -15.40 -33.39 -3.49
N ALA A 240 -16.12 -33.33 -2.36
CA ALA A 240 -17.13 -34.33 -1.99
C ALA A 240 -18.33 -34.35 -2.96
N LEU A 241 -18.71 -33.21 -3.52
CA LEU A 241 -19.72 -33.09 -4.57
C LEU A 241 -19.23 -33.62 -5.93
N GLY A 242 -17.92 -33.86 -6.08
CA GLY A 242 -17.31 -34.23 -7.35
C GLY A 242 -17.36 -33.10 -8.38
N GLU A 243 -17.50 -31.86 -7.90
CA GLU A 243 -17.42 -30.67 -8.73
C GLU A 243 -15.98 -30.48 -9.22
N LYS A 244 -15.86 -29.96 -10.44
CA LYS A 244 -14.55 -29.65 -10.98
C LYS A 244 -14.23 -28.21 -10.66
N GLU A 245 -12.97 -27.98 -10.39
CA GLU A 245 -12.37 -26.66 -10.33
C GLU A 245 -12.72 -25.87 -11.60
N ASP A 246 -13.25 -24.67 -11.41
CA ASP A 246 -13.58 -23.75 -12.49
C ASP A 246 -12.68 -22.52 -12.40
N PHE A 247 -11.73 -22.46 -13.31
CA PHE A 247 -10.82 -21.32 -13.47
C PHE A 247 -11.23 -20.41 -14.63
N SER A 248 -12.44 -20.57 -15.18
CA SER A 248 -12.84 -19.89 -16.42
C SER A 248 -12.92 -18.37 -16.32
N ASN A 249 -13.09 -17.83 -15.11
CA ASN A 249 -13.05 -16.40 -14.85
C ASN A 249 -11.65 -15.88 -14.49
N ILE A 250 -10.66 -16.75 -14.23
CA ILE A 250 -9.27 -16.32 -14.11
C ILE A 250 -8.72 -16.18 -15.53
N VAL A 251 -8.64 -14.94 -16.03
CA VAL A 251 -8.20 -14.66 -17.40
C VAL A 251 -6.79 -14.08 -17.45
N TYR A 252 -6.24 -13.65 -16.31
CA TYR A 252 -4.88 -13.18 -16.15
C TYR A 252 -4.15 -13.94 -15.05
N SER A 253 -2.88 -14.26 -15.28
CA SER A 253 -2.00 -14.71 -14.21
C SER A 253 -0.58 -14.24 -14.44
N GLY A 254 0.11 -13.81 -13.40
CA GLY A 254 1.52 -13.46 -13.49
C GLY A 254 2.01 -12.86 -12.19
N THR A 255 2.95 -11.93 -12.28
CA THR A 255 3.66 -11.44 -11.11
C THR A 255 3.80 -9.92 -11.12
N ARG A 256 3.99 -9.36 -9.92
CA ARG A 256 4.49 -8.00 -9.78
C ARG A 256 6.03 -8.02 -9.79
N SER A 257 6.64 -7.00 -10.37
CA SER A 257 8.05 -6.67 -10.22
C SER A 257 8.18 -5.31 -9.55
N SER A 258 8.99 -5.21 -8.50
CA SER A 258 9.33 -3.95 -7.84
C SER A 258 10.75 -3.93 -7.32
N VAL A 259 11.29 -2.73 -7.13
CA VAL A 259 12.55 -2.50 -6.43
C VAL A 259 12.46 -2.79 -4.92
N TYR A 260 11.42 -3.46 -4.42
CA TYR A 260 11.26 -3.73 -2.99
C TYR A 260 11.30 -5.23 -2.68
N GLY A 261 10.73 -6.10 -3.53
CA GLY A 261 10.39 -7.47 -3.13
C GLY A 261 11.46 -8.54 -3.32
N LEU A 262 12.27 -8.48 -4.40
CA LEU A 262 13.22 -9.57 -4.72
C LEU A 262 14.51 -9.63 -3.87
N GLY A 263 14.70 -8.69 -2.94
CA GLY A 263 15.95 -8.51 -2.20
C GLY A 263 17.11 -8.07 -3.10
N ASP A 264 18.32 -8.48 -2.75
CA ASP A 264 19.56 -7.99 -3.37
C ASP A 264 19.79 -8.52 -4.80
N THR A 265 19.35 -9.75 -5.07
CA THR A 265 19.56 -10.42 -6.35
C THR A 265 18.29 -10.40 -7.18
N TRP A 266 18.33 -9.81 -8.36
CA TRP A 266 17.19 -9.78 -9.26
C TRP A 266 17.03 -11.08 -10.06
N LEU A 267 15.81 -11.35 -10.54
CA LEU A 267 15.53 -12.49 -11.42
C LEU A 267 15.87 -12.16 -12.88
N LEU A 268 16.54 -13.10 -13.55
CA LEU A 268 16.80 -13.03 -14.99
C LEU A 268 15.52 -13.27 -15.80
N PRO A 269 15.46 -12.87 -17.09
CA PRO A 269 14.25 -13.03 -17.91
C PRO A 269 13.73 -14.48 -17.97
N ASP A 270 14.61 -15.47 -18.09
CA ASP A 270 14.23 -16.90 -18.09
C ASP A 270 13.68 -17.37 -16.74
N GLU A 271 14.04 -16.72 -15.63
CA GLU A 271 13.57 -17.06 -14.28
C GLU A 271 12.18 -16.47 -14.04
N TRP A 272 11.94 -15.21 -14.45
CA TRP A 272 10.60 -14.64 -14.52
C TRP A 272 9.67 -15.51 -15.36
N LYS A 273 10.15 -15.96 -16.52
CA LYS A 273 9.39 -16.88 -17.37
C LYS A 273 9.02 -18.17 -16.64
N GLN A 274 9.95 -18.81 -15.95
CA GLN A 274 9.67 -20.04 -15.20
C GLN A 274 8.56 -19.85 -14.16
N VAL A 275 8.56 -18.72 -13.45
CA VAL A 275 7.50 -18.37 -12.50
C VAL A 275 6.16 -18.22 -13.22
N THR A 276 6.12 -17.48 -14.33
CA THR A 276 4.89 -17.30 -15.09
C THR A 276 4.39 -18.57 -15.78
N ASP A 277 5.29 -19.45 -16.21
CA ASP A 277 4.95 -20.76 -16.76
C ASP A 277 4.30 -21.64 -15.68
N GLN A 278 4.83 -21.62 -14.46
CA GLN A 278 4.22 -22.34 -13.33
C GLN A 278 2.82 -21.80 -12.99
N LEU A 279 2.63 -20.48 -13.01
CA LEU A 279 1.32 -19.87 -12.83
C LEU A 279 0.34 -20.27 -13.94
N GLN A 280 0.78 -20.34 -15.19
CA GLN A 280 -0.07 -20.77 -16.31
C GLN A 280 -0.39 -22.28 -16.28
N GLU A 281 0.49 -23.11 -15.69
CA GLU A 281 0.19 -24.52 -15.41
C GLU A 281 -0.92 -24.67 -14.37
N TRP A 282 -0.93 -23.82 -13.34
CA TRP A 282 -1.97 -23.77 -12.30
C TRP A 282 -3.27 -23.16 -12.81
N TYR A 283 -3.17 -22.09 -13.61
CA TYR A 283 -4.30 -21.37 -14.18
C TYR A 283 -4.30 -21.49 -15.70
N PRO A 284 -4.80 -22.62 -16.25
CA PRO A 284 -4.76 -22.84 -17.67
C PRO A 284 -5.66 -21.82 -18.40
N GLN A 285 -5.22 -21.36 -19.57
CA GLN A 285 -5.92 -20.42 -20.46
C GLN A 285 -5.82 -18.93 -20.07
N THR A 286 -5.06 -18.59 -19.03
CA THR A 286 -4.75 -17.19 -18.72
C THR A 286 -3.80 -16.57 -19.74
N GLN A 287 -3.98 -15.28 -19.97
CA GLN A 287 -2.92 -14.44 -20.53
C GLN A 287 -1.90 -14.16 -19.43
N THR A 288 -0.64 -14.51 -19.68
CA THR A 288 0.45 -14.13 -18.79
C THR A 288 0.56 -12.62 -18.74
N THR A 289 0.36 -12.03 -17.55
CA THR A 289 0.33 -10.58 -17.34
C THR A 289 1.17 -10.20 -16.13
N MET A 290 2.16 -9.33 -16.33
CA MET A 290 3.00 -8.78 -15.28
C MET A 290 2.59 -7.35 -14.95
N VAL A 291 2.65 -7.01 -13.67
CA VAL A 291 2.67 -5.63 -13.19
C VAL A 291 4.14 -5.26 -13.00
N TRP A 292 4.64 -4.28 -13.73
CA TRP A 292 6.06 -3.93 -13.70
C TRP A 292 6.22 -2.49 -13.25
N ILE A 293 6.67 -2.27 -12.00
CA ILE A 293 6.92 -0.93 -11.50
C ILE A 293 8.12 -0.35 -12.25
N ILE A 294 7.84 0.67 -13.07
CA ILE A 294 8.83 1.40 -13.87
C ILE A 294 9.16 2.76 -13.24
N GLY A 295 8.28 3.24 -12.36
CA GLY A 295 8.42 4.49 -11.64
C GLY A 295 8.08 4.31 -10.17
N SER A 296 9.05 4.53 -9.29
CA SER A 296 8.87 4.41 -7.84
C SER A 296 8.84 5.79 -7.18
N LEU A 297 8.18 5.89 -6.03
CA LEU A 297 8.16 7.13 -5.26
C LEU A 297 9.60 7.54 -4.89
N SER A 298 9.94 8.80 -5.13
CA SER A 298 11.22 9.39 -4.75
C SER A 298 11.05 10.85 -4.37
N GLY A 299 11.38 11.19 -3.13
CA GLY A 299 11.19 12.54 -2.60
C GLY A 299 9.72 12.97 -2.71
N MET A 300 9.47 14.04 -3.47
CA MET A 300 8.12 14.55 -3.72
C MET A 300 7.45 13.97 -4.97
N GLY A 301 8.07 13.07 -5.73
CA GLY A 301 7.46 12.59 -6.96
C GLY A 301 7.93 11.21 -7.36
N CYS A 302 8.19 11.03 -8.65
CA CYS A 302 8.41 9.73 -9.24
C CYS A 302 9.82 9.65 -9.83
N ASN A 303 10.55 8.60 -9.50
CA ASN A 303 11.80 8.25 -10.15
C ASN A 303 11.55 7.14 -11.17
N LEU A 304 11.66 7.48 -12.45
CA LEU A 304 11.56 6.56 -13.58
C LEU A 304 12.88 5.80 -13.74
N GLU A 305 12.80 4.47 -13.81
CA GLU A 305 13.97 3.60 -13.84
C GLU A 305 14.53 3.42 -15.26
N PHE A 306 14.90 4.52 -15.92
CA PHE A 306 15.62 4.50 -17.20
C PHE A 306 16.33 5.82 -17.51
N THR A 307 17.32 5.79 -18.39
CA THR A 307 17.93 6.99 -18.97
C THR A 307 17.02 7.57 -20.06
N PRO A 308 16.52 8.81 -19.93
CA PRO A 308 15.69 9.42 -20.94
C PRO A 308 16.51 9.79 -22.20
N SER A 309 15.82 9.96 -23.32
CA SER A 309 16.42 10.45 -24.57
C SER A 309 17.15 11.78 -24.37
N SER A 310 18.22 12.00 -25.15
CA SER A 310 19.15 13.14 -24.93
C SER A 310 18.53 14.54 -25.10
N ASP A 311 17.36 14.62 -25.73
CA ASP A 311 16.58 15.82 -25.98
C ASP A 311 15.54 16.11 -24.88
N VAL A 312 15.36 15.21 -23.91
CA VAL A 312 14.54 15.42 -22.73
C VAL A 312 15.26 16.37 -21.76
N ASP A 313 14.57 17.46 -21.36
CA ASP A 313 15.08 18.42 -20.37
C ASP A 313 14.85 17.90 -18.95
N THR A 314 15.81 17.12 -18.45
CA THR A 314 15.74 16.51 -17.11
C THR A 314 15.77 17.54 -15.99
N GLU A 315 16.35 18.72 -16.19
CA GLU A 315 16.30 19.80 -15.19
C GLU A 315 14.88 20.40 -15.08
N ALA A 316 14.17 20.54 -16.21
CA ALA A 316 12.78 20.97 -16.20
C ALA A 316 11.84 19.92 -15.61
N LEU A 317 12.09 18.64 -15.86
CA LEU A 317 11.31 17.53 -15.29
C LEU A 317 11.56 17.35 -13.78
N ALA A 318 12.78 17.57 -13.30
CA ALA A 318 13.07 17.55 -11.87
C ALA A 318 12.30 18.64 -11.09
N ARG A 319 12.00 19.79 -11.72
CA ARG A 319 11.12 20.83 -11.15
C ARG A 319 9.63 20.45 -11.15
N GLN A 320 9.29 19.36 -11.84
CA GLN A 320 7.97 18.74 -11.87
C GLN A 320 7.98 17.40 -11.13
N TYR A 321 8.97 17.18 -10.26
CA TYR A 321 9.12 15.99 -9.42
C TYR A 321 9.28 14.68 -10.20
N ILE A 322 9.82 14.75 -11.42
CA ILE A 322 10.14 13.57 -12.24
C ILE A 322 11.66 13.42 -12.29
N TYR A 323 12.13 12.29 -11.81
CA TYR A 323 13.55 11.92 -11.71
C TYR A 323 13.83 10.68 -12.56
N PHE A 324 15.11 10.42 -12.81
CA PHE A 324 15.56 9.29 -13.60
C PHE A 324 16.77 8.64 -12.95
N SER A 325 16.74 7.31 -12.86
CA SER A 325 17.91 6.50 -12.53
C SER A 325 17.90 5.22 -13.33
N GLU A 326 19.06 4.60 -13.53
CA GLU A 326 19.11 3.23 -14.03
C GLU A 326 18.90 2.24 -12.87
N PRO A 327 18.44 1.01 -13.16
CA PRO A 327 18.44 -0.06 -12.16
C PRO A 327 19.85 -0.30 -11.61
N ASP A 328 19.97 -0.52 -10.30
CA ASP A 328 21.28 -0.68 -9.63
C ASP A 328 21.47 -2.03 -8.92
N ARG A 329 20.45 -2.90 -8.94
CA ARG A 329 20.47 -4.21 -8.26
C ARG A 329 21.30 -5.25 -8.98
N GLU A 330 21.83 -6.22 -8.23
CA GLU A 330 22.59 -7.34 -8.80
C GLU A 330 21.68 -8.14 -9.74
N ASN A 331 22.18 -8.48 -10.93
CA ASN A 331 21.46 -9.17 -12.01
C ASN A 331 20.24 -8.43 -12.57
N HIS A 332 19.98 -7.19 -12.16
CA HIS A 332 18.94 -6.39 -12.78
C HIS A 332 19.44 -5.89 -14.14
N LEU A 333 18.95 -6.52 -15.22
CA LEU A 333 19.22 -6.06 -16.59
C LEU A 333 18.48 -4.75 -16.88
N SER A 334 18.78 -4.10 -18.00
CA SER A 334 17.94 -2.98 -18.44
C SER A 334 16.50 -3.45 -18.71
N HIS A 335 15.49 -2.61 -18.46
CA HIS A 335 14.10 -2.99 -18.75
C HIS A 335 13.87 -3.35 -20.22
N GLU A 336 14.57 -2.69 -21.15
CA GLU A 336 14.62 -3.04 -22.57
C GLU A 336 14.94 -4.53 -22.81
N GLU A 337 15.90 -5.09 -22.06
CA GLU A 337 16.28 -6.51 -22.19
C GLU A 337 15.15 -7.44 -21.71
N TYR A 338 14.42 -7.06 -20.65
CA TYR A 338 13.24 -7.79 -20.20
C TYR A 338 12.10 -7.70 -21.21
N PHE A 339 11.75 -6.51 -21.68
CA PHE A 339 10.62 -6.30 -22.58
C PHE A 339 10.84 -6.96 -23.94
N LYS A 340 12.05 -6.90 -24.49
CA LYS A 340 12.41 -7.66 -25.68
C LYS A 340 12.25 -9.17 -25.48
N TYR A 341 12.61 -9.68 -24.31
CA TYR A 341 12.39 -11.09 -23.99
C TYR A 341 10.89 -11.42 -23.88
N PHE A 342 10.11 -10.54 -23.24
CA PHE A 342 8.66 -10.71 -23.08
C PHE A 342 7.90 -10.65 -24.41
N ASP A 343 8.35 -9.83 -25.36
CA ASP A 343 7.82 -9.77 -26.72
C ASP A 343 7.84 -11.14 -27.40
N ASP A 344 8.95 -11.88 -27.25
CA ASP A 344 9.15 -13.20 -27.86
C ASP A 344 8.44 -14.34 -27.10
N ASN A 345 7.95 -14.08 -25.88
CA ASN A 345 7.42 -15.10 -24.96
C ASN A 345 5.92 -14.91 -24.60
N ASN A 346 5.20 -14.03 -25.30
CA ASN A 346 3.78 -13.76 -25.09
C ASN A 346 3.44 -13.36 -23.63
N ILE A 347 4.35 -12.64 -22.99
CA ILE A 347 4.14 -12.06 -21.66
C ILE A 347 3.64 -10.63 -21.88
N LYS A 348 2.52 -10.27 -21.25
CA LYS A 348 1.98 -8.91 -21.27
C LYS A 348 2.43 -8.14 -20.05
N VAL A 349 2.67 -6.84 -20.19
CA VAL A 349 3.19 -6.00 -19.12
C VAL A 349 2.36 -4.73 -19.02
N TYR A 350 1.93 -4.41 -17.80
CA TYR A 350 1.49 -3.06 -17.46
C TYR A 350 2.60 -2.35 -16.71
N LEU A 351 3.00 -1.18 -17.21
CA LEU A 351 4.06 -0.37 -16.61
C LEU A 351 3.44 0.52 -15.52
N GLN A 352 3.77 0.27 -14.25
CA GLN A 352 3.19 0.96 -13.11
C GLN A 352 4.06 2.14 -12.66
N VAL A 353 3.41 3.22 -12.24
CA VAL A 353 4.04 4.36 -11.53
C VAL A 353 3.45 4.58 -10.14
N GLU A 354 4.32 4.99 -9.23
CA GLU A 354 4.02 5.59 -7.93
C GLU A 354 4.31 7.10 -8.07
N PRO A 355 3.29 7.94 -8.37
CA PRO A 355 3.56 9.25 -8.98
C PRO A 355 4.02 10.34 -8.00
N GLY A 356 3.65 10.28 -6.71
CA GLY A 356 3.79 11.42 -5.81
C GLY A 356 3.09 12.65 -6.39
N PHE A 357 3.78 13.80 -6.42
CA PHE A 357 3.31 15.04 -7.05
C PHE A 357 3.65 15.16 -8.54
N ALA A 358 4.22 14.13 -9.18
CA ALA A 358 4.49 14.17 -10.62
C ALA A 358 3.18 14.10 -11.42
N ASP A 359 3.11 14.87 -12.51
CA ASP A 359 1.96 14.85 -13.41
C ASP A 359 1.87 13.52 -14.15
N VAL A 360 0.76 12.81 -13.96
CA VAL A 360 0.56 11.45 -14.49
C VAL A 360 0.51 11.42 -16.02
N ASP A 361 -0.04 12.45 -16.69
CA ASP A 361 -0.02 12.51 -18.16
C ASP A 361 1.42 12.57 -18.68
N THR A 362 2.26 13.39 -18.05
CA THR A 362 3.69 13.51 -18.37
C THR A 362 4.44 12.20 -18.13
N LEU A 363 4.13 11.49 -17.03
CA LEU A 363 4.69 10.16 -16.78
C LEU A 363 4.27 9.15 -17.87
N ILE A 364 2.99 9.14 -18.25
CA ILE A 364 2.47 8.29 -19.35
C ILE A 364 3.24 8.57 -20.64
N ASP A 365 3.40 9.84 -21.02
CA ASP A 365 4.10 10.23 -22.25
C ASP A 365 5.56 9.76 -22.24
N LEU A 366 6.29 9.99 -21.15
CA LEU A 366 7.70 9.60 -21.02
C LEU A 366 7.88 8.09 -21.10
N ILE A 367 7.03 7.33 -20.41
CA ILE A 367 7.10 5.86 -20.38
C ILE A 367 6.73 5.27 -21.74
N MET A 368 5.67 5.78 -22.36
CA MET A 368 5.19 5.26 -23.64
C MET A 368 6.09 5.65 -24.82
N ASP A 369 6.72 6.82 -24.80
CA ASP A 369 7.77 7.16 -25.77
C ASP A 369 8.99 6.24 -25.63
N GLN A 370 9.35 5.87 -24.40
CA GLN A 370 10.49 5.01 -24.12
C GLN A 370 10.22 3.53 -24.45
N TYR A 371 9.06 2.99 -24.09
CA TYR A 371 8.81 1.54 -24.11
C TYR A 371 7.53 1.11 -24.85
N GLY A 372 6.66 2.04 -25.28
CA GLY A 372 5.36 1.71 -25.87
C GLY A 372 5.45 0.88 -27.16
N ASP A 373 6.54 1.00 -27.91
CA ASP A 373 6.74 0.24 -29.15
C ASP A 373 6.89 -1.29 -28.95
N HIS A 374 7.11 -1.74 -27.71
CA HIS A 374 7.18 -3.17 -27.38
C HIS A 374 5.78 -3.82 -27.42
N PRO A 375 5.55 -4.89 -28.22
CA PRO A 375 4.26 -5.57 -28.28
C PRO A 375 3.86 -6.28 -26.97
N CYS A 376 4.79 -6.51 -26.03
CA CYS A 376 4.46 -6.97 -24.69
C CYS A 376 3.71 -5.92 -23.84
N ILE A 377 3.89 -4.61 -24.12
CA ILE A 377 3.25 -3.56 -23.33
C ILE A 377 1.74 -3.54 -23.60
N ALA A 378 0.97 -3.66 -22.51
CA ALA A 378 -0.49 -3.68 -22.50
C ALA A 378 -1.09 -2.34 -22.02
N GLY A 379 -0.31 -1.50 -21.36
CA GLY A 379 -0.74 -0.18 -20.90
C GLY A 379 0.01 0.32 -19.68
N ILE A 380 -0.61 1.24 -18.94
CA ILE A 380 -0.07 1.90 -17.75
C ILE A 380 -0.87 1.50 -16.51
N GLY A 381 -0.17 1.38 -15.39
CA GLY A 381 -0.73 1.33 -14.06
C GLY A 381 -0.45 2.60 -13.26
N VAL A 382 -1.43 3.06 -12.50
CA VAL A 382 -1.21 4.10 -11.47
C VAL A 382 -1.47 3.48 -10.12
N ASP A 383 -0.44 3.51 -9.27
CA ASP A 383 -0.58 3.22 -7.86
C ASP A 383 -1.16 4.44 -7.15
N VAL A 384 -2.45 4.38 -6.83
CA VAL A 384 -3.20 5.52 -6.33
C VAL A 384 -2.82 5.87 -4.89
N GLU A 385 -2.23 4.92 -4.15
CA GLU A 385 -1.75 5.15 -2.78
C GLU A 385 -0.73 6.30 -2.74
N TRP A 386 0.02 6.49 -3.84
CA TRP A 386 1.05 7.51 -3.97
C TRP A 386 0.60 8.73 -4.77
N TYR A 387 -0.64 8.79 -5.26
CA TYR A 387 -1.12 9.96 -6.01
C TYR A 387 -1.25 11.18 -5.11
N HIS A 388 -0.38 12.19 -5.31
CA HIS A 388 -0.21 13.34 -4.40
C HIS A 388 0.09 12.93 -2.95
N GLY A 389 0.67 11.76 -2.73
CA GLY A 389 1.13 11.25 -1.45
C GLY A 389 2.64 11.01 -1.45
N VAL A 390 3.30 11.28 -0.32
CA VAL A 390 4.76 11.08 -0.15
C VAL A 390 5.10 10.22 1.07
N THR A 391 4.08 9.79 1.81
CA THR A 391 4.15 8.78 2.86
C THR A 391 3.06 7.74 2.62
N GLU A 392 3.19 6.58 3.25
CA GLU A 392 2.17 5.52 3.26
C GLU A 392 0.78 6.12 3.59
N ASP A 393 -0.24 5.65 2.87
CA ASP A 393 -1.65 6.09 2.97
C ASP A 393 -1.95 7.59 2.80
N SER A 394 -0.96 8.40 2.39
CA SER A 394 -1.16 9.86 2.23
C SER A 394 -1.72 10.29 0.87
N GLY A 395 -1.91 9.35 -0.05
CA GLY A 395 -2.45 9.61 -1.38
C GLY A 395 -3.85 10.21 -1.39
N LEU A 396 -4.26 10.67 -2.57
CA LEU A 396 -5.55 11.28 -2.80
C LEU A 396 -6.44 10.36 -3.65
N PRO A 397 -7.75 10.23 -3.33
CA PRO A 397 -8.68 9.49 -4.18
C PRO A 397 -8.76 9.99 -5.62
N VAL A 398 -8.72 9.11 -6.60
CA VAL A 398 -8.89 9.47 -8.02
C VAL A 398 -10.37 9.72 -8.33
N SER A 399 -10.67 10.86 -8.94
CA SER A 399 -12.03 11.20 -9.38
C SER A 399 -12.38 10.54 -10.72
N ASP A 400 -13.67 10.47 -11.04
CA ASP A 400 -14.14 10.01 -12.36
C ASP A 400 -13.52 10.83 -13.51
N ALA A 401 -13.41 12.14 -13.34
CA ALA A 401 -12.85 13.03 -14.37
C ALA A 401 -11.36 12.78 -14.60
N LEU A 402 -10.58 12.52 -13.53
CA LEU A 402 -9.16 12.18 -13.64
C LEU A 402 -8.96 10.80 -14.28
N ALA A 403 -9.72 9.80 -13.83
CA ALA A 403 -9.68 8.47 -14.43
C ALA A 403 -10.04 8.52 -15.92
N GLU A 404 -11.09 9.27 -16.30
CA GLU A 404 -11.47 9.47 -17.70
C GLU A 404 -10.38 10.19 -18.51
N LYS A 405 -9.72 11.19 -17.91
CA LYS A 405 -8.62 11.92 -18.54
C LYS A 405 -7.46 10.99 -18.87
N TRP A 406 -6.95 10.24 -17.88
CA TRP A 406 -5.83 9.30 -18.08
C TRP A 406 -6.20 8.18 -19.04
N ASP A 407 -7.39 7.61 -18.90
CA ASP A 407 -7.88 6.53 -19.76
C ASP A 407 -7.99 6.95 -21.23
N LYS A 408 -8.43 8.19 -21.49
CA LYS A 408 -8.43 8.74 -22.86
C LYS A 408 -7.02 9.02 -23.36
N HIS A 409 -6.16 9.59 -22.53
CA HIS A 409 -4.79 9.94 -22.89
C HIS A 409 -4.00 8.72 -23.40
N ILE A 410 -4.03 7.61 -22.64
CA ILE A 410 -3.35 6.37 -23.08
C ILE A 410 -3.93 5.80 -24.38
N LYS A 411 -5.24 5.96 -24.63
CA LYS A 411 -5.92 5.48 -25.83
C LYS A 411 -5.66 6.35 -27.06
N GLU A 412 -5.32 7.63 -26.87
CA GLU A 412 -4.85 8.50 -27.94
C GLU A 412 -3.47 8.08 -28.45
N ILE A 413 -2.62 7.53 -27.57
CA ILE A 413 -1.34 6.93 -27.93
C ILE A 413 -1.56 5.60 -28.67
N ASN A 414 -2.32 4.68 -28.06
CA ASN A 414 -2.70 3.41 -28.68
C ASN A 414 -4.08 2.96 -28.16
N PRO A 415 -5.09 2.80 -29.05
CA PRO A 415 -6.46 2.47 -28.63
C PRO A 415 -6.60 1.08 -28.00
N GLU A 416 -5.59 0.21 -28.09
CA GLU A 416 -5.56 -1.11 -27.46
C GLU A 416 -4.95 -1.09 -26.04
N TYR A 417 -4.33 0.02 -25.62
CA TYR A 417 -3.82 0.13 -24.26
C TYR A 417 -4.94 0.30 -23.24
N ARG A 418 -4.73 -0.32 -22.09
CA ARG A 418 -5.64 -0.23 -20.94
C ARG A 418 -4.95 0.46 -19.78
N LEU A 419 -5.74 1.20 -19.02
CA LEU A 419 -5.32 1.76 -17.74
C LEU A 419 -5.63 0.73 -16.67
N PHE A 420 -4.73 0.56 -15.70
CA PHE A 420 -5.11 0.01 -14.41
C PHE A 420 -4.95 1.04 -13.30
N LEU A 421 -5.85 0.98 -12.32
CA LEU A 421 -5.78 1.76 -11.09
C LEU A 421 -5.72 0.80 -9.90
N LYS A 422 -4.71 1.00 -9.04
CA LYS A 422 -4.44 0.14 -7.88
C LYS A 422 -4.66 0.90 -6.59
N HIS A 423 -5.45 0.31 -5.70
CA HIS A 423 -5.60 0.71 -4.29
C HIS A 423 -6.41 -0.35 -3.54
N TYR A 424 -6.07 -0.64 -2.29
CA TYR A 424 -6.83 -1.55 -1.43
C TYR A 424 -8.26 -1.04 -1.16
N ASN A 425 -8.38 0.24 -0.80
CA ASN A 425 -9.65 0.90 -0.53
C ASN A 425 -10.36 1.40 -1.82
N ILE A 426 -11.55 0.88 -2.11
CA ILE A 426 -12.38 1.27 -3.25
C ILE A 426 -12.73 2.77 -3.30
N ARG A 427 -12.68 3.49 -2.18
CA ARG A 427 -12.97 4.93 -2.11
C ARG A 427 -11.87 5.81 -2.68
N TYR A 428 -10.70 5.23 -2.93
CA TYR A 428 -9.61 5.89 -3.63
C TYR A 428 -9.70 5.72 -5.15
N LEU A 429 -10.56 4.82 -5.62
CA LEU A 429 -10.78 4.54 -7.04
C LEU A 429 -11.98 5.36 -7.55
N PRO A 430 -12.07 5.62 -8.88
CA PRO A 430 -13.16 6.43 -9.45
C PRO A 430 -14.54 5.85 -9.09
N PRO A 431 -15.45 6.67 -8.53
CA PRO A 431 -16.72 6.17 -8.01
C PRO A 431 -17.65 5.60 -9.08
N THR A 432 -17.69 6.17 -10.29
CA THR A 432 -18.65 5.75 -11.34
C THR A 432 -18.10 5.60 -12.75
N TYR A 433 -16.91 6.13 -13.07
CA TYR A 433 -16.31 5.95 -14.38
C TYR A 433 -15.86 4.49 -14.56
N ARG A 434 -16.40 3.82 -15.59
CA ARG A 434 -16.17 2.41 -15.91
C ARG A 434 -15.95 2.30 -17.43
N SER A 435 -14.69 2.35 -17.84
CA SER A 435 -14.24 2.04 -19.20
C SER A 435 -13.77 0.58 -19.24
N ASP A 436 -12.77 0.23 -20.03
CA ASP A 436 -12.03 -1.04 -19.90
C ASP A 436 -10.90 -0.98 -18.86
N ILE A 437 -10.97 -0.05 -17.90
CA ILE A 437 -10.02 0.06 -16.78
C ILE A 437 -9.96 -1.29 -16.03
N LEU A 438 -8.75 -1.69 -15.67
CA LEU A 438 -8.50 -2.77 -14.71
C LEU A 438 -8.42 -2.19 -13.31
N PHE A 439 -9.17 -2.72 -12.36
CA PHE A 439 -9.05 -2.33 -10.95
C PHE A 439 -8.24 -3.36 -10.18
N VAL A 440 -7.19 -2.89 -9.49
CA VAL A 440 -6.25 -3.77 -8.79
C VAL A 440 -6.43 -3.59 -7.29
N ASN A 441 -6.78 -4.68 -6.60
CA ASN A 441 -6.74 -4.74 -5.15
C ASN A 441 -5.38 -5.27 -4.73
N ASP A 442 -4.75 -4.57 -3.79
CA ASP A 442 -3.44 -4.89 -3.23
C ASP A 442 -3.42 -4.92 -1.70
N SER A 443 -4.59 -5.12 -1.08
CA SER A 443 -4.76 -5.29 0.36
C SER A 443 -3.85 -6.38 0.92
N GLN A 444 -3.36 -6.17 2.14
CA GLN A 444 -2.44 -7.08 2.82
C GLN A 444 -2.53 -6.99 4.34
N GLY A 445 -1.87 -7.94 5.01
CA GLY A 445 -1.67 -7.87 6.47
C GLY A 445 -2.87 -8.36 7.27
N PHE A 446 -3.68 -9.23 6.70
CA PHE A 446 -4.83 -9.87 7.32
C PHE A 446 -4.39 -10.89 8.37
N GLY A 447 -5.19 -11.08 9.42
CA GLY A 447 -4.94 -12.12 10.42
C GLY A 447 -5.37 -13.51 10.00
N SER A 448 -6.30 -13.60 9.04
CA SER A 448 -6.95 -14.84 8.61
C SER A 448 -7.64 -14.69 7.25
N PRO A 449 -7.95 -15.82 6.58
CA PRO A 449 -8.67 -15.78 5.31
C PRO A 449 -10.11 -15.26 5.45
N VAL A 450 -10.72 -15.44 6.62
CA VAL A 450 -12.15 -15.18 6.88
C VAL A 450 -12.42 -14.12 7.94
N GLY A 451 -11.40 -13.50 8.54
CA GLY A 451 -11.59 -12.40 9.51
C GLY A 451 -11.90 -12.86 10.95
N ASP A 452 -11.52 -14.09 11.32
CA ASP A 452 -11.65 -14.63 12.68
C ASP A 452 -10.42 -14.39 13.57
N ALA A 453 -9.40 -13.72 13.01
CA ALA A 453 -8.15 -13.34 13.68
C ALA A 453 -7.69 -11.95 13.23
N LEU A 454 -7.05 -11.22 14.14
CA LEU A 454 -6.40 -9.94 13.92
C LEU A 454 -5.14 -10.04 13.08
N GLY A 455 -5.05 -9.13 12.12
CA GLY A 455 -3.89 -8.91 11.29
C GLY A 455 -2.84 -8.02 11.94
N THR A 456 -1.87 -7.61 11.12
CA THR A 456 -0.77 -6.76 11.56
C THR A 456 -1.23 -5.33 11.85
N TYR A 457 -2.24 -4.87 11.11
CA TYR A 457 -2.74 -3.49 11.15
C TYR A 457 -4.08 -3.33 11.90
N ASP A 458 -4.56 -4.41 12.53
CA ASP A 458 -5.89 -4.44 13.11
C ASP A 458 -5.86 -4.31 14.63
N GLU A 459 -6.77 -3.49 15.19
CA GLU A 459 -6.84 -3.23 16.63
C GLU A 459 -7.87 -4.10 17.37
N ASN A 460 -8.91 -4.60 16.70
CA ASN A 460 -9.90 -5.52 17.26
C ASN A 460 -10.62 -6.37 16.18
N LEU A 461 -11.14 -7.55 16.58
CA LEU A 461 -11.80 -8.49 15.66
C LEU A 461 -13.05 -7.92 14.99
N ASP A 462 -13.72 -6.96 15.62
CA ASP A 462 -14.92 -6.35 15.06
C ASP A 462 -14.59 -5.47 13.85
N ASP A 463 -13.34 -5.05 13.67
CA ASP A 463 -12.89 -4.19 12.56
C ASP A 463 -12.30 -4.98 11.36
N VAL A 464 -11.87 -6.24 11.55
CA VAL A 464 -11.21 -7.06 10.49
C VAL A 464 -12.16 -7.76 9.51
N LEU A 465 -12.28 -7.34 8.25
CA LEU A 465 -13.23 -7.97 7.33
C LEU A 465 -12.85 -9.43 6.94
N GLY A 466 -11.55 -9.75 6.91
CA GLY A 466 -10.98 -11.00 6.41
C GLY A 466 -10.59 -10.90 4.93
N PHE A 467 -9.60 -11.69 4.51
CA PHE A 467 -9.06 -11.63 3.14
C PHE A 467 -10.13 -11.90 2.06
N PHE A 468 -10.83 -13.05 2.10
CA PHE A 468 -11.81 -13.36 1.03
C PHE A 468 -13.03 -12.42 1.01
N PRO A 469 -13.64 -12.06 2.16
CA PRO A 469 -14.74 -11.11 2.17
C PRO A 469 -14.32 -9.72 1.63
N GLU A 470 -13.10 -9.25 1.94
CA GLU A 470 -12.59 -7.98 1.41
C GLU A 470 -12.39 -7.98 -0.10
N PHE A 471 -11.71 -9.01 -0.63
CA PHE A 471 -11.47 -9.13 -2.07
C PHE A 471 -12.78 -9.31 -2.85
N LYS A 472 -13.74 -10.07 -2.30
CA LYS A 472 -15.09 -10.16 -2.88
C LYS A 472 -15.76 -8.78 -2.95
N ARG A 473 -15.71 -8.03 -1.86
CA ARG A 473 -16.32 -6.70 -1.79
C ARG A 473 -15.70 -5.75 -2.82
N PHE A 474 -14.38 -5.78 -2.94
CA PHE A 474 -13.68 -5.04 -3.98
C PHE A 474 -14.20 -5.40 -5.37
N ALA A 475 -14.32 -6.69 -5.68
CA ALA A 475 -14.87 -7.15 -6.94
C ALA A 475 -16.31 -6.69 -7.17
N ASP A 476 -17.17 -6.79 -6.15
CA ASP A 476 -18.57 -6.37 -6.24
C ASP A 476 -18.72 -4.84 -6.46
N ALA A 477 -17.71 -4.02 -6.15
CA ALA A 477 -17.68 -2.59 -6.45
C ALA A 477 -17.39 -2.28 -7.93
N PHE A 478 -16.84 -3.25 -8.67
CA PHE A 478 -16.46 -3.13 -10.08
C PHE A 478 -17.02 -4.29 -10.93
N PRO A 479 -18.34 -4.53 -10.93
CA PRO A 479 -18.93 -5.75 -11.48
C PRO A 479 -18.81 -5.88 -13.02
N ASP A 480 -18.60 -4.75 -13.72
CA ASP A 480 -18.51 -4.68 -15.19
C ASP A 480 -17.04 -4.58 -15.69
N ASN A 481 -16.07 -4.49 -14.79
CA ASN A 481 -14.64 -4.36 -15.11
C ASN A 481 -13.90 -5.62 -14.68
N ASP A 482 -12.83 -5.98 -15.38
CA ASP A 482 -11.96 -7.03 -14.86
C ASP A 482 -11.20 -6.48 -13.63
N VAL A 483 -11.00 -7.35 -12.65
CA VAL A 483 -10.24 -7.02 -11.42
C VAL A 483 -8.95 -7.83 -11.36
N LEU A 484 -7.88 -7.25 -10.85
CA LEU A 484 -6.64 -7.99 -10.56
C LEU A 484 -6.43 -8.04 -9.05
N TYR A 485 -5.99 -9.19 -8.58
CA TYR A 485 -5.62 -9.41 -7.19
C TYR A 485 -4.11 -9.48 -7.11
N GLN A 486 -3.50 -8.42 -6.59
CA GLN A 486 -2.10 -8.36 -6.27
C GLN A 486 -1.91 -8.93 -4.86
N ILE A 487 -1.44 -10.17 -4.77
CA ILE A 487 -1.49 -10.99 -3.54
C ILE A 487 -0.17 -11.74 -3.30
N GLY A 488 -0.05 -12.35 -2.13
CA GLY A 488 1.16 -13.10 -1.73
C GLY A 488 2.14 -12.28 -0.89
N TYR A 489 1.66 -11.33 -0.10
CA TYR A 489 2.50 -10.52 0.77
C TYR A 489 3.05 -11.32 1.95
N ALA A 490 4.26 -10.99 2.40
CA ALA A 490 4.87 -11.68 3.54
C ALA A 490 4.08 -11.52 4.85
N SER A 491 3.33 -10.42 4.98
CA SER A 491 2.45 -10.11 6.11
C SER A 491 1.28 -11.11 6.28
N ASP A 492 0.94 -11.84 5.21
CA ASP A 492 -0.15 -12.81 5.17
C ASP A 492 0.32 -14.28 5.29
N GLU A 493 1.64 -14.53 5.31
CA GLU A 493 2.23 -15.89 5.29
C GLU A 493 1.70 -16.78 6.41
N SER A 494 1.46 -16.19 7.59
CA SER A 494 1.03 -16.93 8.78
C SER A 494 -0.26 -17.72 8.59
N TRP A 495 -1.17 -17.24 7.74
CA TRP A 495 -2.42 -17.92 7.46
C TRP A 495 -2.40 -18.61 6.10
N PHE A 496 -1.84 -18.04 5.03
CA PHE A 496 -1.89 -18.74 3.74
C PHE A 496 -0.99 -19.98 3.69
N TYR A 497 0.08 -20.05 4.50
CA TYR A 497 0.87 -21.29 4.63
C TYR A 497 0.07 -22.48 5.17
N THR A 498 -1.08 -22.21 5.78
CA THR A 498 -1.97 -23.24 6.33
C THR A 498 -2.99 -23.76 5.31
N MET A 499 -3.04 -23.16 4.12
CA MET A 499 -3.90 -23.60 3.02
C MET A 499 -3.31 -24.81 2.27
N ASP A 500 -4.11 -25.41 1.40
CA ASP A 500 -3.72 -26.57 0.59
C ASP A 500 -2.55 -26.23 -0.36
N ASP A 501 -1.61 -27.17 -0.52
CA ASP A 501 -0.48 -27.07 -1.45
C ASP A 501 -0.92 -27.43 -2.90
N PRO A 502 -0.52 -26.69 -3.95
CA PRO A 502 0.26 -25.44 -3.91
C PRO A 502 -0.59 -24.26 -3.45
N VAL A 503 -0.11 -23.51 -2.46
CA VAL A 503 -0.85 -22.39 -1.86
C VAL A 503 -1.29 -21.35 -2.90
N VAL A 504 -0.43 -21.07 -3.87
CA VAL A 504 -0.71 -20.09 -4.93
C VAL A 504 -1.94 -20.50 -5.72
N LEU A 505 -2.11 -21.78 -6.04
CA LEU A 505 -3.26 -22.34 -6.75
C LEU A 505 -4.53 -22.28 -5.89
N SER A 506 -4.43 -22.78 -4.65
CA SER A 506 -5.56 -22.83 -3.71
C SER A 506 -6.13 -21.44 -3.41
N LEU A 507 -5.26 -20.44 -3.27
CA LEU A 507 -5.66 -19.07 -2.99
C LEU A 507 -6.39 -18.42 -4.18
N GLY A 508 -5.84 -18.54 -5.40
CA GLY A 508 -6.49 -17.96 -6.57
C GLY A 508 -7.77 -18.71 -6.98
N GLN A 509 -7.84 -20.02 -6.75
CA GLN A 509 -9.09 -20.78 -6.87
C GLN A 509 -10.18 -20.22 -5.94
N ARG A 510 -9.81 -19.98 -4.68
CA ARG A 510 -10.79 -19.49 -3.71
C ARG A 510 -11.27 -18.07 -4.04
N LEU A 511 -10.35 -17.22 -4.51
CA LEU A 511 -10.70 -15.89 -5.01
C LEU A 511 -11.59 -15.97 -6.27
N SER A 512 -11.34 -16.90 -7.18
CA SER A 512 -12.14 -17.04 -8.40
C SER A 512 -13.57 -17.50 -8.11
N GLU A 513 -13.77 -18.40 -7.14
CA GLU A 513 -15.11 -18.85 -6.72
C GLU A 513 -15.99 -17.71 -6.18
N VAL A 514 -15.40 -16.70 -5.55
CA VAL A 514 -16.14 -15.58 -4.94
C VAL A 514 -16.22 -14.35 -5.85
N THR A 515 -15.64 -14.42 -7.04
CA THR A 515 -15.57 -13.33 -8.04
C THR A 515 -16.44 -13.64 -9.25
N LYS A 516 -17.32 -12.70 -9.64
CA LYS A 516 -18.30 -12.95 -10.72
C LYS A 516 -17.77 -12.60 -12.11
N GLN A 517 -17.03 -11.50 -12.19
CA GLN A 517 -16.38 -11.01 -13.40
C GLN A 517 -15.09 -11.78 -13.69
N ASN A 518 -14.44 -11.42 -14.80
CA ASN A 518 -13.06 -11.81 -15.03
C ASN A 518 -12.15 -11.28 -13.92
N CYS A 519 -11.23 -12.12 -13.46
CA CYS A 519 -10.21 -11.74 -12.51
C CYS A 519 -8.81 -12.14 -12.96
N GLY A 520 -7.81 -11.58 -12.29
CA GLY A 520 -6.41 -11.92 -12.46
C GLY A 520 -5.71 -12.20 -11.15
N ILE A 521 -4.78 -13.16 -11.17
CA ILE A 521 -3.92 -13.50 -10.02
C ILE A 521 -2.52 -12.97 -10.29
N ILE A 522 -2.11 -11.91 -9.58
CA ILE A 522 -0.80 -11.27 -9.71
C ILE A 522 -0.03 -11.51 -8.41
N TRP A 523 0.95 -12.42 -8.45
CA TRP A 523 1.75 -12.74 -7.26
C TRP A 523 2.85 -11.71 -7.05
N VAL A 524 2.95 -11.15 -5.85
CA VAL A 524 3.98 -10.14 -5.54
C VAL A 524 5.37 -10.75 -5.35
N ASP A 525 6.39 -10.01 -5.76
CA ASP A 525 7.79 -10.41 -5.67
C ASP A 525 8.35 -10.54 -4.25
N PHE A 526 7.61 -10.13 -3.21
CA PHE A 526 7.99 -10.34 -1.81
C PHE A 526 8.10 -11.83 -1.43
N THR A 527 7.29 -12.67 -2.07
CA THR A 527 7.26 -14.11 -1.81
C THR A 527 7.36 -14.92 -3.09
N ILE A 528 8.04 -14.40 -4.13
CA ILE A 528 8.42 -15.24 -5.28
C ILE A 528 9.54 -16.20 -4.87
N LYS A 529 10.53 -15.72 -4.12
CA LYS A 529 11.65 -16.53 -3.63
C LYS A 529 11.35 -17.18 -2.28
N ASP A 530 10.29 -17.97 -2.24
CA ASP A 530 9.72 -18.49 -0.99
C ASP A 530 9.54 -20.01 -1.04
N PRO A 531 9.72 -20.73 0.09
CA PRO A 531 9.70 -22.20 0.11
C PRO A 531 8.34 -22.81 -0.23
N LYS A 532 7.23 -22.07 -0.08
CA LYS A 532 5.88 -22.59 -0.29
C LYS A 532 5.21 -22.11 -1.58
N THR A 533 5.78 -21.12 -2.26
CA THR A 533 5.24 -20.57 -3.51
C THR A 533 6.03 -21.09 -4.72
N PHE A 534 7.21 -20.54 -5.00
CA PHE A 534 8.08 -20.90 -6.11
C PHE A 534 9.48 -21.28 -5.59
N PRO A 535 9.60 -22.40 -4.84
CA PRO A 535 10.85 -22.79 -4.17
C PRO A 535 12.03 -23.00 -5.14
N PHE A 536 11.76 -23.27 -6.42
CA PHE A 536 12.79 -23.43 -7.45
C PHE A 536 13.56 -22.14 -7.78
N THR A 537 13.05 -20.97 -7.36
CA THR A 537 13.71 -19.67 -7.53
C THR A 537 14.68 -19.34 -6.40
N GLN A 538 14.70 -20.13 -5.33
CA GLN A 538 15.47 -19.81 -4.13
C GLN A 538 16.94 -20.21 -4.27
N SER A 539 17.84 -19.28 -3.95
CA SER A 539 19.21 -19.60 -3.55
C SER A 539 19.26 -20.07 -2.09
N SER A 540 20.40 -20.60 -1.63
CA SER A 540 20.60 -20.91 -0.21
C SER A 540 20.44 -19.68 0.69
N GLU A 541 20.83 -18.49 0.20
CA GLU A 541 20.63 -17.24 0.96
C GLU A 541 19.15 -16.90 1.12
N ASP A 542 18.35 -17.06 0.06
CA ASP A 542 16.91 -16.81 0.10
C ASP A 542 16.19 -17.80 1.04
N ARG A 543 16.65 -19.06 1.09
CA ARG A 543 16.13 -20.07 2.03
C ARG A 543 16.41 -19.68 3.47
N ILE A 544 17.61 -19.19 3.78
CA ILE A 544 17.97 -18.69 5.13
C ILE A 544 17.15 -17.44 5.48
N LYS A 545 17.04 -16.47 4.56
CA LYS A 545 16.24 -15.24 4.76
C LYS A 545 14.78 -15.57 5.05
N SER A 546 14.17 -16.44 4.25
CA SER A 546 12.78 -16.87 4.43
C SER A 546 12.57 -17.62 5.74
N ALA A 547 13.46 -18.57 6.08
CA ALA A 547 13.40 -19.29 7.35
C ALA A 547 13.47 -18.36 8.57
N ASN A 548 14.40 -17.39 8.57
CA ASN A 548 14.51 -16.41 9.65
C ASN A 548 13.26 -15.52 9.74
N ARG A 549 12.69 -15.10 8.61
CA ARG A 549 11.43 -14.33 8.57
C ARG A 549 10.28 -15.12 9.21
N LEU A 550 10.09 -16.37 8.81
CA LEU A 550 9.05 -17.26 9.32
C LEU A 550 9.20 -17.56 10.82
N LEU A 551 10.44 -17.74 11.31
CA LEU A 551 10.70 -17.86 12.75
C LEU A 551 10.32 -16.57 13.50
N GLY A 552 10.47 -15.41 12.87
CA GLY A 552 10.02 -14.12 13.41
C GLY A 552 8.50 -14.05 13.63
N CYS A 553 7.70 -14.73 12.80
CA CYS A 553 6.24 -14.83 12.99
C CYS A 553 5.87 -15.55 14.30
N LEU A 554 6.79 -16.33 14.88
CA LEU A 554 6.63 -17.05 16.15
C LEU A 554 7.12 -16.24 17.37
N ASN A 555 7.68 -15.04 17.17
CA ASN A 555 8.18 -14.20 18.25
C ASN A 555 7.01 -13.48 18.98
N PRO A 556 6.74 -13.76 20.27
CA PRO A 556 5.70 -13.07 21.01
C PRO A 556 6.05 -11.61 21.37
N ASP A 557 7.34 -11.25 21.35
CA ASP A 557 7.85 -9.94 21.77
C ASP A 557 8.09 -8.98 20.59
N GLU A 558 7.79 -9.39 19.36
CA GLU A 558 7.95 -8.55 18.17
C GLU A 558 7.03 -7.33 18.25
N GLU A 559 7.54 -6.11 18.06
CA GLU A 559 6.70 -4.90 18.09
C GLU A 559 5.66 -4.95 16.96
N GLU A 560 6.09 -5.23 15.73
CA GLU A 560 5.24 -5.38 14.54
C GLU A 560 5.31 -6.81 13.98
N GLY A 561 4.17 -7.43 13.72
CA GLY A 561 4.10 -8.83 13.33
C GLY A 561 4.11 -9.80 14.52
N GLY A 562 4.76 -10.96 14.38
CA GLY A 562 4.79 -12.00 15.43
C GLY A 562 3.41 -12.59 15.77
N LEU A 563 2.44 -12.50 14.86
CA LEU A 563 1.02 -12.75 15.13
C LEU A 563 0.77 -14.11 15.79
N VAL A 564 1.39 -15.17 15.25
CA VAL A 564 1.23 -16.54 15.77
C VAL A 564 1.88 -16.67 17.16
N GLY A 565 3.09 -16.15 17.33
CA GLY A 565 3.77 -16.12 18.63
C GLY A 565 2.95 -15.40 19.71
N LYS A 566 2.38 -14.25 19.36
CA LYS A 566 1.55 -13.44 20.27
C LYS A 566 0.27 -14.16 20.71
N ARG A 567 -0.41 -14.86 19.78
CA ARG A 567 -1.60 -15.69 20.09
C ARG A 567 -1.23 -16.87 20.98
N LEU A 568 -0.17 -17.60 20.65
CA LEU A 568 0.30 -18.75 21.43
C LEU A 568 0.76 -18.35 22.86
N ALA A 569 1.35 -17.17 23.02
CA ALA A 569 1.75 -16.65 24.33
C ALA A 569 0.58 -16.05 25.14
N GLY A 570 -0.61 -15.88 24.54
CA GLY A 570 -1.75 -15.22 25.18
C GLY A 570 -1.51 -13.72 25.45
N VAL A 571 -0.64 -13.08 24.67
CA VAL A 571 -0.40 -11.63 24.72
C VAL A 571 -1.21 -10.87 23.67
N SER A 572 -1.67 -11.56 22.62
CA SER A 572 -2.70 -11.04 21.72
C SER A 572 -4.07 -10.98 22.41
N SER A 573 -4.94 -10.08 21.94
CA SER A 573 -6.37 -10.13 22.29
C SER A 573 -7.08 -11.36 21.72
N ASP A 574 -6.52 -11.96 20.67
CA ASP A 574 -7.05 -13.18 20.07
C ASP A 574 -6.50 -14.44 20.76
N PRO A 575 -7.35 -15.47 20.94
CA PRO A 575 -6.87 -16.77 21.35
C PRO A 575 -6.07 -17.44 20.23
N ALA A 576 -5.21 -18.39 20.59
CA ALA A 576 -4.61 -19.31 19.64
C ALA A 576 -5.68 -20.11 18.87
N LEU A 577 -5.43 -20.28 17.56
CA LEU A 577 -6.33 -20.95 16.62
C LEU A 577 -5.75 -22.29 16.14
N PRO A 578 -6.58 -23.24 15.66
CA PRO A 578 -6.08 -24.48 15.08
C PRO A 578 -5.06 -24.27 13.95
N ARG A 579 -5.23 -23.21 13.13
CA ARG A 579 -4.29 -22.84 12.07
C ARG A 579 -2.89 -22.46 12.60
N ASP A 580 -2.79 -21.95 13.83
CA ASP A 580 -1.49 -21.58 14.42
C ASP A 580 -0.62 -22.83 14.61
N ALA A 581 -1.23 -23.94 15.01
CA ALA A 581 -0.54 -25.23 15.12
C ALA A 581 -0.06 -25.74 13.76
N VAL A 582 -0.90 -25.61 12.72
CA VAL A 582 -0.54 -25.98 11.34
C VAL A 582 0.62 -25.10 10.86
N PHE A 583 0.59 -23.80 11.12
CA PHE A 583 1.68 -22.90 10.76
C PHE A 583 3.00 -23.29 11.44
N VAL A 584 2.99 -23.59 12.74
CA VAL A 584 4.18 -24.07 13.47
C VAL A 584 4.73 -25.36 12.85
N GLU A 585 3.87 -26.30 12.46
CA GLU A 585 4.28 -27.51 11.74
C GLU A 585 4.94 -27.18 10.40
N LYS A 586 4.38 -26.25 9.62
CA LYS A 586 4.98 -25.80 8.35
C LYS A 586 6.32 -25.11 8.53
N VAL A 587 6.48 -24.28 9.55
CA VAL A 587 7.77 -23.69 9.90
C VAL A 587 8.78 -24.79 10.20
N ARG A 588 8.43 -25.79 11.03
CA ARG A 588 9.31 -26.93 11.34
C ARG A 588 9.69 -27.72 10.08
N GLU A 589 8.73 -28.05 9.20
CA GLU A 589 9.00 -28.73 7.93
C GLU A 589 10.03 -27.98 7.08
N ILE A 590 9.91 -26.66 7.00
CA ILE A 590 10.83 -25.80 6.25
C ILE A 590 12.22 -25.82 6.88
N ILE A 591 12.33 -25.64 8.19
CA ILE A 591 13.61 -25.69 8.90
C ILE A 591 14.27 -27.06 8.70
N ASP A 592 13.51 -28.15 8.80
CA ASP A 592 14.04 -29.51 8.63
C ASP A 592 14.56 -29.75 7.20
N SER A 593 13.99 -29.10 6.20
CA SER A 593 14.41 -29.18 4.79
C SER A 593 15.75 -28.50 4.48
N LEU A 594 16.22 -27.60 5.35
CA LEU A 594 17.48 -26.87 5.16
C LEU A 594 18.70 -27.81 5.27
N THR A 595 19.78 -27.48 4.55
CA THR A 595 21.08 -28.16 4.71
C THR A 595 21.70 -27.82 6.06
N ASP A 596 22.71 -28.60 6.49
CA ASP A 596 23.42 -28.32 7.74
C ASP A 596 24.07 -26.93 7.71
N GLU A 597 24.65 -26.52 6.58
CA GLU A 597 25.24 -25.19 6.42
C GLU A 597 24.21 -24.06 6.49
N GLU A 598 23.01 -24.26 5.92
CA GLU A 598 21.93 -23.28 5.99
C GLU A 598 21.36 -23.17 7.41
N LYS A 599 21.22 -24.30 8.12
CA LYS A 599 20.79 -24.33 9.53
C LYS A 599 21.77 -23.61 10.45
N ASP A 600 23.08 -23.81 10.24
CA ASP A 600 24.14 -23.14 10.98
C ASP A 600 24.16 -21.61 10.75
N ALA A 601 23.56 -21.14 9.66
CA ALA A 601 23.44 -19.72 9.31
C ALA A 601 22.13 -19.06 9.77
N LEU A 602 21.21 -19.83 10.37
CA LEU A 602 20.00 -19.27 10.97
C LEU A 602 20.31 -18.43 12.21
N ASP A 603 19.43 -17.50 12.52
CA ASP A 603 19.49 -16.75 13.76
C ASP A 603 19.17 -17.68 14.95
N ALA A 604 20.17 -17.91 15.80
CA ALA A 604 20.08 -18.82 16.93
C ALA A 604 19.05 -18.37 17.97
N ASP A 605 18.82 -17.07 18.12
CA ASP A 605 17.80 -16.55 19.04
C ASP A 605 16.41 -16.83 18.47
N ARG A 606 16.22 -16.71 17.14
CA ARG A 606 14.94 -17.01 16.48
C ARG A 606 14.55 -18.48 16.52
N LEU A 607 15.52 -19.40 16.52
CA LEU A 607 15.25 -20.83 16.69
C LEU A 607 14.55 -21.14 18.02
N THR A 608 14.80 -20.34 19.07
CA THR A 608 14.13 -20.52 20.37
C THR A 608 12.63 -20.23 20.31
N TYR A 609 12.17 -19.43 19.35
CA TYR A 609 10.75 -19.15 19.13
C TYR A 609 10.00 -20.36 18.61
N LEU A 610 10.66 -21.19 17.79
CA LEU A 610 10.06 -22.45 17.32
C LEU A 610 9.91 -23.45 18.47
N ASP A 611 10.93 -23.60 19.33
CA ASP A 611 10.84 -24.48 20.50
C ASP A 611 9.74 -24.02 21.48
N PHE A 612 9.61 -22.70 21.66
CA PHE A 612 8.50 -22.10 22.41
C PHE A 612 7.15 -22.45 21.78
N ALA A 613 6.97 -22.18 20.49
CA ALA A 613 5.71 -22.36 19.79
C ALA A 613 5.26 -23.83 19.77
N GLU A 614 6.18 -24.77 19.56
CA GLU A 614 5.88 -26.22 19.63
C GLU A 614 5.46 -26.65 21.04
N SER A 615 6.08 -26.07 22.07
CA SER A 615 5.69 -26.33 23.45
C SER A 615 4.28 -25.78 23.74
N ALA A 616 3.98 -24.57 23.27
CA ALA A 616 2.68 -23.93 23.43
C ALA A 616 1.55 -24.68 22.69
N VAL A 617 1.83 -25.22 21.50
CA VAL A 617 0.89 -26.04 20.72
C VAL A 617 0.62 -27.40 21.37
N ALA A 618 1.59 -27.95 22.12
CA ALA A 618 1.45 -29.24 22.78
C ALA A 618 0.68 -29.20 24.12
N GLU A 619 0.60 -28.02 24.75
CA GLU A 619 -0.16 -27.76 25.99
C GLU A 619 -1.66 -27.56 25.72
#